data_AF-A0A7W1RB55-F1
#
_entry.id   AF-A0A7W1RB55-F1
#
_cell.length_a   1.000
_cell.length_b   1.000
_cell.length_c   1.000
_cell.angle_alpha   90.00
_cell.angle_beta   90.00
_cell.angle_gamma   90.00
#
_symmetry.space_group_name_H-M   'P 1'
#
loop_
_entity.id
_entity.type
_entity.pdbx_description
1 polymer ?
#
loop_
_entity_poly.entity_id
_entity_poly.type
_entity_poly.pdbx_seq_one_letter_code
_entity_poly.pdbx_strand_id
1 'polypeptide(L)'
;MYKTRAATPRLRPGPNGLPRGQVTEIQRSRMLAAAVDAVEEVGYARMTVAQVISRARVSRKTFYDVFADREDCFLAAFEQAVSQTRLIAREAYEREGDVWREGVRAALGRLLMFMDEEPGLAKLCVVEALAAGEKVLERRAQLLDEIAAVIDQGRHLTNTTREPPAVTAEGIVGGIFAVLHTRLLDEADEPLTDLLGPLMSMIVLPYLGARAASRELARPAMEVARDRQTRSQTRSRDPLEGLNMRLTYRTVRVLMVIAEHPGASNREIAEGSGIIDQGQISKLLNRLGRLNLVENRGEGQEKGAANAWHLTARGAQVERATRPR
;
A
#
# COMPACT_ATOMS: atom_id res chain seq x y z
N MET A 1 48.52 47.40 2.08
CA MET A 1 48.06 46.23 2.86
C MET A 1 46.67 45.83 2.38
N TYR A 2 46.57 44.84 1.49
CA TYR A 2 45.29 44.22 1.09
C TYR A 2 45.11 42.94 1.92
N LYS A 3 44.04 42.84 2.72
CA LYS A 3 43.68 41.61 3.43
C LYS A 3 42.66 40.83 2.61
N THR A 4 43.08 39.66 2.15
CA THR A 4 42.29 38.64 1.45
C THR A 4 41.19 38.10 2.35
N ARG A 5 39.96 38.07 1.83
CA ARG A 5 38.75 37.55 2.49
C ARG A 5 38.82 36.01 2.50
N ALA A 6 38.86 35.40 3.68
CA ALA A 6 38.92 33.95 3.84
C ALA A 6 37.63 33.27 3.36
N ALA A 7 37.80 32.19 2.59
CA ALA A 7 36.73 31.35 2.07
C ALA A 7 36.06 30.53 3.17
N THR A 8 34.73 30.47 3.14
CA THR A 8 33.90 29.69 4.07
C THR A 8 34.15 28.18 3.83
N PRO A 9 34.33 27.35 4.88
CA PRO A 9 34.60 25.93 4.71
C PRO A 9 33.37 25.20 4.15
N ARG A 10 33.59 24.38 3.11
CA ARG A 10 32.60 23.39 2.65
C ARG A 10 32.33 22.40 3.79
N LEU A 11 31.09 22.33 4.25
CA LEU A 11 30.61 21.37 5.24
C LEU A 11 30.88 19.94 4.75
N ARG A 12 31.59 19.15 5.56
CA ARG A 12 31.84 17.73 5.33
C ARG A 12 30.56 16.94 5.63
N PRO A 13 30.21 15.89 4.85
CA PRO A 13 29.11 14.99 5.20
C PRO A 13 29.37 14.33 6.57
N GLY A 14 28.36 14.32 7.43
CA GLY A 14 28.45 13.80 8.79
C GLY A 14 28.66 12.27 8.86
N PRO A 15 29.08 11.72 10.02
CA PRO A 15 29.64 10.37 10.12
C PRO A 15 28.65 9.20 9.99
N ASN A 16 27.33 9.47 9.88
CA ASN A 16 26.28 8.43 9.91
C ASN A 16 25.41 8.45 8.64
N GLY A 17 26.03 8.47 7.45
CA GLY A 17 25.29 8.22 6.21
C GLY A 17 24.75 6.79 6.17
N LEU A 18 23.45 6.61 5.90
CA LEU A 18 22.88 5.30 5.63
C LEU A 18 23.73 4.57 4.57
N PRO A 19 24.06 3.27 4.74
CA PRO A 19 24.75 2.48 3.73
C PRO A 19 24.13 2.68 2.36
N ARG A 20 24.95 2.81 1.31
CA ARG A 20 24.48 3.11 -0.06
C ARG A 20 23.31 2.20 -0.50
N GLY A 21 23.33 0.93 -0.12
CA GLY A 21 22.23 -0.02 -0.39
C GLY A 21 20.90 0.35 0.29
N GLN A 22 20.92 0.84 1.53
CA GLN A 22 19.70 1.29 2.23
C GLN A 22 19.14 2.59 1.62
N VAL A 23 20.02 3.49 1.15
CA VAL A 23 19.59 4.69 0.42
C VAL A 23 18.91 4.33 -0.89
N THR A 24 19.48 3.38 -1.63
CA THR A 24 18.89 2.88 -2.89
C THR A 24 17.55 2.20 -2.64
N GLU A 25 17.40 1.41 -1.58
CA GLU A 25 16.13 0.76 -1.25
C GLU A 25 15.04 1.77 -0.89
N ILE A 26 15.35 2.75 -0.04
CA ILE A 26 14.40 3.83 0.31
C ILE A 26 13.99 4.64 -0.94
N GLN A 27 14.93 4.89 -1.86
CA GLN A 27 14.63 5.56 -3.12
C GLN A 27 13.75 4.69 -4.02
N ARG A 28 14.03 3.39 -4.10
CA ARG A 28 13.21 2.41 -4.82
C ARG A 28 11.79 2.40 -4.28
N SER A 29 11.58 2.21 -2.98
CA SER A 29 10.24 2.21 -2.37
C SER A 29 9.48 3.52 -2.62
N ARG A 30 10.18 4.67 -2.58
CA ARG A 30 9.57 5.98 -2.92
C ARG A 30 9.14 6.09 -4.37
N MET A 31 9.93 5.54 -5.30
CA MET A 31 9.58 5.51 -6.72
C MET A 31 8.39 4.59 -6.98
N LEU A 32 8.32 3.43 -6.32
CA LEU A 32 7.19 2.51 -6.43
C LEU A 32 5.90 3.14 -5.89
N ALA A 33 5.93 3.73 -4.69
CA ALA A 33 4.79 4.46 -4.14
C ALA A 33 4.35 5.62 -5.06
N ALA A 34 5.30 6.36 -5.63
CA ALA A 34 5.01 7.43 -6.57
C ALA A 34 4.40 6.94 -7.89
N ALA A 35 4.74 5.72 -8.34
CA ALA A 35 4.14 5.09 -9.50
C ALA A 35 2.69 4.68 -9.20
N VAL A 36 2.42 4.06 -8.04
CA VAL A 36 1.05 3.74 -7.58
C VAL A 36 0.19 5.01 -7.53
N ASP A 37 0.69 6.07 -6.89
CA ASP A 37 -0.01 7.36 -6.79
C ASP A 37 -0.30 7.97 -8.18
N ALA A 38 0.65 7.86 -9.12
CA ALA A 38 0.47 8.39 -10.46
C ALA A 38 -0.57 7.59 -11.26
N VAL A 39 -0.54 6.26 -11.13
CA VAL A 39 -1.51 5.36 -11.79
C VAL A 39 -2.91 5.57 -11.21
N GLU A 40 -3.03 5.71 -9.90
CA GLU A 40 -4.31 6.02 -9.23
C GLU A 40 -4.91 7.34 -9.74
N GLU A 41 -4.08 8.36 -9.96
CA GLU A 41 -4.54 9.69 -10.40
C GLU A 41 -4.86 9.76 -11.90
N VAL A 42 -4.01 9.19 -12.75
CA VAL A 42 -4.10 9.40 -14.21
C VAL A 42 -4.19 8.11 -15.04
N GLY A 43 -4.10 6.93 -14.44
CA GLY A 43 -4.00 5.63 -15.12
C GLY A 43 -2.63 5.40 -15.74
N TYR A 44 -2.30 4.14 -16.03
CA TYR A 44 -1.01 3.76 -16.61
C TYR A 44 -0.78 4.41 -17.98
N ALA A 45 -1.81 4.47 -18.83
CA ALA A 45 -1.68 5.02 -20.18
C ALA A 45 -1.14 6.47 -20.19
N ARG A 46 -1.47 7.26 -19.16
CA ARG A 46 -1.01 8.65 -19.01
C ARG A 46 0.13 8.83 -18.02
N MET A 47 0.56 7.76 -17.34
CA MET A 47 1.69 7.82 -16.41
C MET A 47 3.00 8.05 -17.18
N THR A 48 3.79 9.01 -16.69
CA THR A 48 5.12 9.36 -17.23
C THR A 48 6.23 9.21 -16.19
N VAL A 49 7.46 8.96 -16.65
CA VAL A 49 8.64 8.93 -15.77
C VAL A 49 8.84 10.27 -15.06
N ALA A 50 8.55 11.40 -15.71
CA ALA A 50 8.69 12.73 -15.10
C ALA A 50 7.76 12.93 -13.89
N GLN A 51 6.53 12.43 -13.99
CA GLN A 51 5.55 12.39 -12.90
C GLN A 51 6.05 11.56 -11.72
N VAL A 52 6.59 10.36 -11.98
CA VAL A 52 7.14 9.48 -10.94
C VAL A 52 8.35 10.14 -10.26
N ILE A 53 9.30 10.66 -11.04
CA ILE A 53 10.48 11.39 -10.53
C ILE A 53 10.07 12.56 -9.63
N SER A 54 9.10 13.37 -10.08
CA SER A 54 8.61 14.54 -9.35
C SER A 54 7.97 14.14 -8.01
N ARG A 55 7.06 13.16 -8.01
CA ARG A 55 6.38 12.65 -6.81
C ARG A 55 7.37 11.97 -5.85
N ALA A 56 8.26 11.13 -6.39
CA ALA A 56 9.28 10.43 -5.62
C ALA A 56 10.39 11.36 -5.12
N ARG A 57 10.53 12.57 -5.67
CA ARG A 57 11.60 13.55 -5.39
C ARG A 57 12.99 12.93 -5.53
N VAL A 58 13.22 12.28 -6.66
CA VAL A 58 14.53 11.74 -7.06
C VAL A 58 15.03 12.49 -8.29
N SER A 59 16.30 12.30 -8.66
CA SER A 59 16.80 12.84 -9.93
C SER A 59 16.42 11.90 -11.09
N ARG A 60 16.44 12.40 -12.32
CA ARG A 60 16.29 11.55 -13.52
C ARG A 60 17.36 10.46 -13.58
N LYS A 61 18.61 10.79 -13.23
CA LYS A 61 19.70 9.83 -13.17
C LYS A 61 19.39 8.71 -12.16
N THR A 62 18.94 9.07 -10.95
CA THR A 62 18.56 8.12 -9.90
C THR A 62 17.45 7.17 -10.33
N PHE A 63 16.46 7.65 -11.10
CA PHE A 63 15.42 6.77 -11.65
C PHE A 63 16.02 5.74 -12.61
N TYR A 64 16.80 6.20 -13.60
CA TYR A 64 17.39 5.31 -14.60
C TYR A 64 18.53 4.42 -14.07
N ASP A 65 19.10 4.76 -12.92
CA ASP A 65 20.02 3.86 -12.20
C ASP A 65 19.27 2.64 -11.58
N VAL A 66 17.94 2.71 -11.43
CA VAL A 66 17.11 1.67 -10.78
C VAL A 66 16.13 1.01 -11.75
N PHE A 67 15.55 1.76 -12.68
CA PHE A 67 14.54 1.29 -13.63
C PHE A 67 14.89 1.69 -15.05
N ALA A 68 14.70 0.76 -15.99
CA ALA A 68 14.98 1.04 -17.41
C ALA A 68 14.01 2.08 -17.98
N ASP A 69 12.73 2.00 -17.61
CA ASP A 69 11.66 2.84 -18.11
C ASP A 69 10.45 2.82 -17.15
N ARG A 70 9.31 3.36 -17.62
CA ARG A 70 8.06 3.39 -16.84
C ARG A 70 7.40 2.01 -16.69
N GLU A 71 7.58 1.11 -17.65
CA GLU A 71 7.03 -0.24 -17.62
C GLU A 71 7.76 -1.06 -16.57
N ASP A 72 9.09 -0.98 -16.53
CA ASP A 72 9.94 -1.64 -15.53
C ASP A 72 9.64 -1.14 -14.10
N CYS A 73 9.42 0.17 -13.94
CA CYS A 73 8.99 0.76 -12.67
C CYS A 73 7.59 0.28 -12.26
N PHE A 74 6.64 0.19 -13.20
CA PHE A 74 5.30 -0.33 -12.94
C PHE A 74 5.35 -1.82 -12.57
N LEU A 75 6.10 -2.63 -13.31
CA LEU A 75 6.27 -4.05 -13.06
C LEU A 75 6.81 -4.29 -11.64
N ALA A 76 7.79 -3.50 -11.20
CA ALA A 76 8.30 -3.58 -9.84
C ALA A 76 7.24 -3.21 -8.77
N ALA A 77 6.34 -2.25 -9.05
CA ALA A 77 5.23 -1.92 -8.16
C ALA A 77 4.18 -3.04 -8.14
N PHE A 78 3.88 -3.63 -9.30
CA PHE A 78 3.02 -4.79 -9.45
C PHE A 78 3.57 -5.98 -8.65
N GLU A 79 4.85 -6.33 -8.79
CA GLU A 79 5.48 -7.42 -8.03
C GLU A 79 5.46 -7.18 -6.51
N GLN A 80 5.62 -5.93 -6.08
CA GLN A 80 5.52 -5.61 -4.66
C GLN A 80 4.11 -5.87 -4.14
N ALA A 81 3.07 -5.44 -4.88
CA ALA A 81 1.67 -5.68 -4.51
C ALA A 81 1.31 -7.18 -4.56
N VAL A 82 1.80 -7.91 -5.57
CA VAL A 82 1.64 -9.37 -5.69
C VAL A 82 2.30 -10.10 -4.52
N SER A 83 3.49 -9.67 -4.11
CA SER A 83 4.20 -10.25 -2.97
C SER A 83 3.43 -10.06 -1.65
N GLN A 84 2.87 -8.86 -1.44
CA GLN A 84 2.05 -8.54 -0.27
C GLN A 84 0.76 -9.38 -0.25
N THR A 85 0.03 -9.43 -1.37
CA THR A 85 -1.21 -10.20 -1.50
C THR A 85 -0.98 -11.71 -1.35
N ARG A 86 0.12 -12.23 -1.90
CA ARG A 86 0.52 -13.63 -1.74
C ARG A 86 0.79 -13.98 -0.28
N LEU A 87 1.44 -13.10 0.48
CA LEU A 87 1.71 -13.32 1.91
C LEU A 87 0.40 -13.43 2.70
N ILE A 88 -0.48 -12.43 2.59
CA ILE A 88 -1.74 -12.41 3.36
C ILE A 88 -2.68 -13.55 2.96
N ALA A 89 -2.71 -13.94 1.69
CA ALA A 89 -3.53 -15.04 1.19
C ALA A 89 -3.01 -16.39 1.71
N ARG A 90 -1.69 -16.60 1.66
CA ARG A 90 -1.06 -17.84 2.15
C ARG A 90 -1.28 -18.02 3.64
N GLU A 91 -1.00 -17.01 4.45
CA GLU A 91 -1.22 -17.09 5.90
C GLU A 91 -2.70 -17.38 6.26
N ALA A 92 -3.64 -16.83 5.48
CA ALA A 92 -5.05 -17.10 5.67
C ALA A 92 -5.44 -18.52 5.27
N TYR A 93 -4.90 -19.00 4.16
CA TYR A 93 -5.09 -20.37 3.70
C TYR A 93 -4.57 -21.39 4.73
N GLU A 94 -3.32 -21.22 5.17
CA GLU A 94 -2.63 -22.16 6.06
C GLU A 94 -3.27 -22.26 7.45
N ARG A 95 -3.91 -21.18 7.93
CA ARG A 95 -4.62 -21.17 9.23
C ARG A 95 -5.81 -22.11 9.29
N GLU A 96 -6.43 -22.42 8.14
CA GLU A 96 -7.59 -23.32 8.06
C GLU A 96 -7.19 -24.81 7.96
N GLY A 97 -5.89 -25.12 7.93
CA GLY A 97 -5.36 -26.48 7.81
C GLY A 97 -5.66 -27.14 6.46
N ASP A 98 -5.87 -28.45 6.45
CA ASP A 98 -5.98 -29.26 5.22
C ASP A 98 -7.36 -29.22 4.54
N VAL A 99 -8.24 -28.28 4.93
CA VAL A 99 -9.57 -28.14 4.34
C VAL A 99 -9.52 -27.15 3.18
N TRP A 100 -9.18 -27.63 1.98
CA TRP A 100 -9.04 -26.81 0.76
C TRP A 100 -10.12 -25.73 0.59
N ARG A 101 -11.40 -26.09 0.73
CA ARG A 101 -12.50 -25.12 0.56
C ARG A 101 -12.41 -23.97 1.56
N GLU A 102 -12.11 -24.26 2.82
CA GLU A 102 -12.02 -23.22 3.86
C GLU A 102 -10.74 -22.40 3.69
N GLY A 103 -9.63 -23.04 3.31
CA GLY A 103 -8.38 -22.35 2.97
C GLY A 103 -8.55 -21.38 1.79
N VAL A 104 -9.17 -21.82 0.68
CA VAL A 104 -9.45 -20.95 -0.48
C VAL A 104 -10.40 -19.82 -0.09
N ARG A 105 -11.44 -20.12 0.71
CA ARG A 105 -12.38 -19.09 1.21
C ARG A 105 -11.67 -18.03 2.05
N ALA A 106 -10.81 -18.44 2.98
CA ALA A 106 -10.06 -17.54 3.85
C ALA A 106 -9.08 -16.67 3.05
N ALA A 107 -8.34 -17.27 2.11
CA ALA A 107 -7.44 -16.56 1.21
C ALA A 107 -8.17 -15.53 0.36
N LEU A 108 -9.24 -15.93 -0.34
CA LEU A 108 -10.05 -15.03 -1.15
C LEU A 108 -10.66 -13.91 -0.31
N GLY A 109 -11.18 -14.24 0.87
CA GLY A 109 -11.71 -13.24 1.81
C GLY A 109 -10.68 -12.17 2.15
N ARG A 110 -9.47 -12.57 2.53
CA ARG A 110 -8.39 -11.61 2.86
C ARG A 110 -7.95 -10.78 1.66
N LEU A 111 -7.95 -11.35 0.46
CA LEU A 111 -7.67 -10.60 -0.77
C LEU A 111 -8.74 -9.55 -1.07
N LEU A 112 -10.03 -9.89 -0.93
CA LEU A 112 -11.12 -8.94 -1.14
C LEU A 112 -11.09 -7.81 -0.10
N MET A 113 -10.82 -8.12 1.17
CA MET A 113 -10.61 -7.09 2.20
C MET A 113 -9.44 -6.16 1.86
N PHE A 114 -8.31 -6.73 1.43
CA PHE A 114 -7.15 -5.93 1.03
C PHE A 114 -7.48 -5.01 -0.15
N MET A 115 -8.28 -5.48 -1.11
CA MET A 115 -8.69 -4.65 -2.24
C MET A 115 -9.64 -3.51 -1.82
N ASP A 116 -10.51 -3.74 -0.83
CA ASP A 116 -11.36 -2.70 -0.24
C ASP A 116 -10.55 -1.69 0.60
N GLU A 117 -9.52 -2.16 1.32
CA GLU A 117 -8.62 -1.32 2.14
C GLU A 117 -7.65 -0.50 1.27
N GLU A 118 -7.18 -1.06 0.16
CA GLU A 118 -6.16 -0.48 -0.73
C GLU A 118 -6.64 -0.43 -2.19
N PRO A 119 -7.69 0.36 -2.52
CA PRO A 119 -8.30 0.38 -3.85
C PRO A 119 -7.36 0.82 -4.98
N GLY A 120 -6.35 1.66 -4.67
CA GLY A 120 -5.31 2.04 -5.63
C GLY A 120 -4.43 0.87 -6.06
N LEU A 121 -4.03 0.01 -5.12
CA LEU A 121 -3.28 -1.21 -5.41
C LEU A 121 -4.16 -2.27 -6.10
N ALA A 122 -5.43 -2.35 -5.74
CA ALA A 122 -6.40 -3.21 -6.43
C ALA A 122 -6.54 -2.83 -7.91
N LYS A 123 -6.75 -1.54 -8.20
CA LYS A 123 -6.81 -1.02 -9.57
C LYS A 123 -5.51 -1.24 -10.33
N LEU A 124 -4.36 -1.02 -9.68
CA LEU A 124 -3.05 -1.29 -10.28
C LEU A 124 -2.93 -2.75 -10.75
N CYS A 125 -3.30 -3.71 -9.90
CA CYS A 125 -3.12 -5.14 -10.17
C CYS A 125 -4.17 -5.71 -11.14
N VAL A 126 -5.42 -5.26 -11.05
CA VAL A 126 -6.55 -5.86 -11.78
C VAL A 126 -6.87 -5.11 -13.08
N VAL A 127 -6.84 -3.77 -13.05
CA VAL A 127 -7.27 -2.91 -14.17
C VAL A 127 -6.07 -2.46 -14.98
N GLU A 128 -5.15 -1.75 -14.35
CA GLU A 128 -4.07 -1.03 -15.05
C GLU A 128 -3.01 -1.97 -15.60
N ALA A 129 -2.79 -3.13 -14.96
CA ALA A 129 -1.90 -4.17 -15.44
C ALA A 129 -2.26 -4.69 -16.86
N LEU A 130 -3.53 -4.58 -17.29
CA LEU A 130 -3.95 -4.97 -18.65
C LEU A 130 -3.45 -4.01 -19.73
N ALA A 131 -3.09 -2.78 -19.36
CA ALA A 131 -2.58 -1.76 -20.28
C ALA A 131 -1.08 -1.49 -20.09
N ALA A 132 -0.41 -2.22 -19.19
CA ALA A 132 0.88 -1.85 -18.62
C ALA A 132 2.12 -2.23 -19.45
N GLY A 133 1.94 -2.79 -20.65
CA GLY A 133 3.02 -3.25 -21.52
C GLY A 133 3.20 -4.78 -21.49
N GLU A 134 4.04 -5.29 -22.37
CA GLU A 134 4.22 -6.72 -22.63
C GLU A 134 4.77 -7.47 -21.41
N LYS A 135 5.77 -6.90 -20.72
CA LYS A 135 6.40 -7.55 -19.55
C LYS A 135 5.40 -7.72 -18.41
N VAL A 136 4.54 -6.73 -18.22
CA VAL A 136 3.52 -6.76 -17.17
C VAL A 136 2.41 -7.73 -17.54
N LEU A 137 2.00 -7.77 -18.81
CA LEU A 137 1.02 -8.74 -19.30
C LEU A 137 1.50 -10.18 -19.15
N GLU A 138 2.76 -10.46 -19.50
CA GLU A 138 3.38 -11.78 -19.34
C GLU A 138 3.41 -12.19 -17.86
N ARG A 139 3.89 -11.30 -16.99
CA ARG A 139 3.95 -11.59 -15.56
C ARG A 139 2.56 -11.76 -14.93
N ARG A 140 1.58 -10.98 -15.39
CA ARG A 140 0.18 -11.13 -15.00
C ARG A 140 -0.37 -12.49 -15.44
N ALA A 141 -0.08 -12.96 -16.65
CA ALA A 141 -0.48 -14.28 -17.11
C ALA A 141 0.07 -15.39 -16.19
N GLN A 142 1.37 -15.32 -15.87
CA GLN A 142 2.00 -16.24 -14.91
C GLN A 142 1.30 -16.21 -13.54
N LEU A 143 0.92 -15.04 -13.03
CA LEU A 143 0.18 -14.93 -11.78
C LEU A 143 -1.20 -15.61 -11.87
N LEU A 144 -1.92 -15.46 -12.97
CA LEU A 144 -3.20 -16.12 -13.15
C LEU A 144 -3.05 -17.64 -13.20
N ASP A 145 -2.01 -18.15 -13.84
CA ASP A 145 -1.69 -19.58 -13.89
C ASP A 145 -1.34 -20.12 -12.49
N GLU A 146 -0.56 -19.38 -11.69
CA GLU A 146 -0.27 -19.71 -10.30
C GLU A 146 -1.56 -19.80 -9.45
N ILE A 147 -2.48 -18.86 -9.62
CA ILE A 147 -3.77 -18.87 -8.90
C ILE A 147 -4.65 -20.04 -9.38
N ALA A 148 -4.68 -20.29 -10.69
CA ALA A 148 -5.43 -21.40 -11.27
C ALA A 148 -4.93 -22.74 -10.72
N ALA A 149 -3.61 -22.92 -10.58
CA ALA A 149 -3.03 -24.12 -9.98
C ALA A 149 -3.47 -24.35 -8.53
N VAL A 150 -3.60 -23.30 -7.72
CA VAL A 150 -4.13 -23.41 -6.33
C VAL A 150 -5.61 -23.80 -6.33
N ILE A 151 -6.41 -23.23 -7.22
CA ILE A 151 -7.83 -23.58 -7.34
C ILE A 151 -8.01 -25.02 -7.86
N ASP A 152 -7.20 -25.46 -8.82
CA ASP A 152 -7.31 -26.81 -9.39
C ASP A 152 -6.94 -27.92 -8.39
N GLN A 153 -6.30 -27.62 -7.26
CA GLN A 153 -6.11 -28.60 -6.17
C GLN A 153 -7.44 -29.21 -5.69
N GLY A 154 -8.55 -28.49 -5.85
CA GLY A 154 -9.90 -28.99 -5.58
C GLY A 154 -10.29 -30.20 -6.43
N ARG A 155 -9.63 -30.43 -7.57
CA ARG A 155 -9.78 -31.63 -8.43
C ARG A 155 -9.57 -32.92 -7.66
N HIS A 156 -8.68 -32.94 -6.67
CA HIS A 156 -8.42 -34.14 -5.87
C HIS A 156 -9.50 -34.41 -4.81
N LEU A 157 -10.42 -33.47 -4.62
CA LEU A 157 -11.53 -33.56 -3.67
C LEU A 157 -12.87 -33.82 -4.36
N THR A 158 -12.85 -34.09 -5.67
CA THR A 158 -14.07 -34.27 -6.44
C THR A 158 -14.83 -35.50 -5.98
N ASN A 159 -15.99 -35.27 -5.37
CA ASN A 159 -17.01 -36.31 -5.16
C ASN A 159 -17.93 -36.45 -6.39
N THR A 160 -17.60 -35.78 -7.50
CA THR A 160 -18.33 -35.82 -8.76
C THR A 160 -17.91 -37.05 -9.57
N THR A 161 -18.85 -37.66 -10.28
CA THR A 161 -18.60 -38.86 -11.12
C THR A 161 -17.69 -38.61 -12.33
N ARG A 162 -17.28 -37.36 -12.56
CA ARG A 162 -16.35 -36.95 -13.62
C ARG A 162 -15.45 -35.83 -13.11
N GLU A 163 -14.18 -35.91 -13.45
CA GLU A 163 -13.22 -34.83 -13.25
C GLU A 163 -13.59 -33.59 -14.09
N PRO A 164 -13.37 -32.37 -13.59
CA PRO A 164 -13.56 -31.16 -14.38
C PRO A 164 -12.63 -31.12 -15.60
N PRO A 165 -13.02 -30.48 -16.71
CA PRO A 165 -12.09 -30.19 -17.81
C PRO A 165 -10.81 -29.48 -17.34
N ALA A 166 -9.71 -29.65 -18.08
CA ALA A 166 -8.42 -29.02 -17.74
C ALA A 166 -8.52 -27.47 -17.64
N VAL A 167 -9.32 -26.86 -18.52
CA VAL A 167 -9.53 -25.41 -18.59
C VAL A 167 -10.43 -24.85 -17.46
N THR A 168 -10.93 -25.69 -16.55
CA THR A 168 -11.89 -25.25 -15.52
C THR A 168 -11.30 -24.20 -14.58
N ALA A 169 -10.10 -24.43 -14.03
CA ALA A 169 -9.49 -23.47 -13.12
C ALA A 169 -9.14 -22.14 -13.82
N GLU A 170 -8.58 -22.21 -15.03
CA GLU A 170 -8.30 -21.04 -15.87
C GLU A 170 -9.56 -20.20 -16.13
N GLY A 171 -10.66 -20.86 -16.51
CA GLY A 171 -11.95 -20.20 -16.75
C GLY A 171 -12.53 -19.54 -15.50
N ILE A 172 -12.40 -20.18 -14.33
CA ILE A 172 -12.83 -19.61 -13.05
C ILE A 172 -12.00 -18.36 -12.72
N VAL A 173 -10.66 -18.45 -12.81
CA VAL A 173 -9.77 -17.32 -12.52
C VAL A 173 -10.05 -16.16 -13.47
N GLY A 174 -10.17 -16.43 -14.77
CA GLY A 174 -10.55 -15.42 -15.76
C GLY A 174 -11.88 -14.76 -15.43
N GLY A 175 -12.90 -15.55 -15.07
CA GLY A 175 -14.21 -15.05 -14.66
C GLY A 175 -14.16 -14.17 -13.41
N ILE A 176 -13.42 -14.60 -12.38
CA ILE A 176 -13.23 -13.82 -11.14
C ILE A 176 -12.58 -12.47 -11.46
N PHE A 177 -11.48 -12.47 -12.22
CA PHE A 177 -10.79 -11.23 -12.59
C PHE A 177 -11.66 -10.31 -13.45
N ALA A 178 -12.51 -10.84 -14.32
CA ALA A 178 -13.46 -10.04 -15.10
C ALA A 178 -14.53 -9.38 -14.21
N VAL A 179 -15.03 -10.09 -13.19
CA VAL A 179 -15.97 -9.53 -12.21
C VAL A 179 -15.30 -8.43 -11.39
N LEU A 180 -14.10 -8.69 -10.85
CA LEU A 180 -13.35 -7.71 -10.06
C LEU A 180 -12.99 -6.47 -10.89
N HIS A 181 -12.59 -6.65 -12.15
CA HIS A 181 -12.31 -5.55 -13.06
C HIS A 181 -13.52 -4.65 -13.25
N THR A 182 -14.70 -5.23 -13.53
CA THR A 182 -15.94 -4.46 -13.67
C THR A 182 -16.28 -3.72 -12.37
N ARG A 183 -16.14 -4.37 -11.21
CA ARG A 183 -16.46 -3.75 -9.91
C ARG A 183 -15.49 -2.64 -9.51
N LEU A 184 -14.22 -2.74 -9.88
CA LEU A 184 -13.22 -1.71 -9.62
C LEU A 184 -13.37 -0.48 -10.55
N LEU A 185 -14.04 -0.64 -11.69
CA LEU A 185 -14.40 0.46 -12.58
C LEU A 185 -15.72 1.12 -12.22
N ASP A 186 -16.60 0.40 -11.52
CA ASP A 186 -17.86 0.96 -11.01
C ASP A 186 -17.57 1.93 -9.86
N GLU A 187 -18.32 3.05 -9.81
CA GLU A 187 -18.23 4.04 -8.73
C GLU A 187 -19.17 3.71 -7.56
N ALA A 188 -19.89 2.59 -7.64
CA ALA A 188 -20.74 2.10 -6.55
C ALA A 188 -19.92 1.74 -5.29
N ASP A 189 -20.37 2.22 -4.13
CA ASP A 189 -19.74 2.02 -2.81
C ASP A 189 -19.92 0.60 -2.21
N GLU A 190 -20.21 -0.39 -3.06
CA GLU A 190 -20.39 -1.79 -2.63
C GLU A 190 -19.03 -2.44 -2.34
N PRO A 191 -18.82 -3.00 -1.13
CA PRO A 191 -17.54 -3.61 -0.79
C PRO A 191 -17.31 -4.89 -1.59
N LEU A 192 -16.08 -5.08 -2.08
CA LEU A 192 -15.69 -6.29 -2.81
C LEU A 192 -15.84 -7.54 -1.94
N THR A 193 -15.80 -7.43 -0.61
CA THR A 193 -16.08 -8.54 0.30
C THR A 193 -17.46 -9.17 0.12
N ASP A 194 -18.45 -8.44 -0.42
CA ASP A 194 -19.78 -9.00 -0.72
C ASP A 194 -19.72 -10.03 -1.86
N LEU A 195 -18.68 -9.99 -2.69
CA LEU A 195 -18.45 -10.98 -3.76
C LEU A 195 -17.95 -12.32 -3.23
N LEU A 196 -17.55 -12.42 -1.95
CA LEU A 196 -16.94 -13.65 -1.43
C LEU A 196 -17.83 -14.88 -1.61
N GLY A 197 -19.11 -14.79 -1.24
CA GLY A 197 -20.08 -15.89 -1.42
C GLY A 197 -20.24 -16.29 -2.89
N PRO A 198 -20.60 -15.36 -3.79
CA PRO A 198 -20.71 -15.61 -5.22
C PRO A 198 -19.44 -16.19 -5.86
N LEU A 199 -18.27 -15.62 -5.61
CA LEU A 199 -17.01 -16.09 -6.18
C LEU A 199 -16.63 -17.47 -5.62
N MET A 200 -16.83 -17.72 -4.31
CA MET A 200 -16.65 -19.07 -3.76
C MET A 200 -17.62 -20.08 -4.35
N SER A 201 -18.87 -19.67 -4.61
CA SER A 201 -19.86 -20.51 -5.29
C SER A 201 -19.37 -20.93 -6.68
N MET A 202 -18.82 -19.98 -7.46
CA MET A 202 -18.20 -20.27 -8.76
C MET A 202 -17.01 -21.22 -8.64
N ILE A 203 -16.13 -20.99 -7.65
CA ILE A 203 -14.93 -21.80 -7.42
C ILE A 203 -15.30 -23.25 -7.09
N VAL A 204 -16.21 -23.48 -6.14
CA VAL A 204 -16.46 -24.84 -5.63
C VAL A 204 -17.42 -25.65 -6.50
N LEU A 205 -18.22 -24.99 -7.34
CA LEU A 205 -19.25 -25.65 -8.15
C LEU A 205 -18.71 -26.83 -8.99
N PRO A 206 -17.65 -26.67 -9.80
CA PRO A 206 -17.17 -27.77 -10.63
C PRO A 206 -16.49 -28.89 -9.84
N TYR A 207 -15.94 -28.60 -8.65
CA TYR A 207 -15.20 -29.60 -7.85
C TYR A 207 -16.09 -30.33 -6.84
N LEU A 208 -16.97 -29.61 -6.14
CA LEU A 208 -17.75 -30.10 -5.00
C LEU A 208 -19.26 -30.18 -5.29
N GLY A 209 -19.70 -29.71 -6.46
CA GLY A 209 -21.08 -29.78 -6.93
C GLY A 209 -22.02 -28.70 -6.38
N ALA A 210 -23.24 -28.67 -6.92
CA ALA A 210 -24.23 -27.61 -6.69
C ALA A 210 -24.57 -27.41 -5.20
N ARG A 211 -24.64 -28.48 -4.39
CA ARG A 211 -24.95 -28.37 -2.96
C ARG A 211 -23.85 -27.65 -2.18
N ALA A 212 -22.58 -27.80 -2.57
CA ALA A 212 -21.50 -27.02 -1.96
C ALA A 212 -21.59 -25.56 -2.40
N ALA A 213 -21.82 -25.31 -3.69
CA ALA A 213 -21.96 -23.97 -4.25
C ALA A 213 -23.12 -23.17 -3.61
N SER A 214 -24.28 -23.78 -3.41
CA SER A 214 -25.42 -23.14 -2.73
C SER A 214 -25.14 -22.85 -1.25
N ARG A 215 -24.33 -23.68 -0.58
CA ARG A 215 -23.93 -23.41 0.81
C ARG A 215 -23.03 -22.19 0.91
N GLU A 216 -22.14 -21.95 -0.05
CA GLU A 216 -21.30 -20.74 -0.09
C GLU A 216 -22.14 -19.46 -0.25
N LEU A 217 -23.23 -19.50 -1.01
CA LEU A 217 -24.16 -18.38 -1.15
C LEU A 217 -24.96 -18.09 0.13
N ALA A 218 -25.24 -19.13 0.92
CA ALA A 218 -25.95 -19.01 2.18
C ALA A 218 -25.04 -18.66 3.36
N ARG A 219 -23.71 -18.77 3.19
CA ARG A 219 -22.76 -18.34 4.21
C ARG A 219 -22.81 -16.80 4.30
N PRO A 220 -22.72 -16.25 5.52
CA PRO A 220 -22.66 -14.80 5.65
C PRO A 220 -21.49 -14.28 4.82
N ALA A 221 -21.72 -13.14 4.15
CA ALA A 221 -20.63 -12.32 3.66
C ALA A 221 -19.65 -12.13 4.81
N MET A 222 -18.36 -12.02 4.51
CA MET A 222 -17.44 -11.65 5.57
C MET A 222 -17.93 -10.35 6.19
N GLU A 223 -18.26 -10.39 7.48
CA GLU A 223 -18.43 -9.17 8.24
C GLU A 223 -17.06 -8.49 8.27
N VAL A 224 -16.76 -7.67 7.26
CA VAL A 224 -16.25 -6.35 7.57
C VAL A 224 -17.32 -5.83 8.49
N ALA A 225 -17.05 -5.82 9.80
CA ALA A 225 -17.98 -5.41 10.84
C ALA A 225 -18.92 -4.36 10.23
N ARG A 226 -20.21 -4.67 10.12
CA ARG A 226 -21.28 -3.80 9.60
C ARG A 226 -21.47 -2.62 10.54
N ASP A 227 -20.41 -1.88 10.65
CA ASP A 227 -20.04 -0.93 11.67
C ASP A 227 -19.70 0.38 10.92
N ARG A 228 -19.89 0.43 9.58
CA ARG A 228 -19.91 1.70 8.83
C ARG A 228 -20.97 2.68 9.36
N GLN A 229 -22.06 2.20 9.99
CA GLN A 229 -23.11 3.06 10.59
C GLN A 229 -23.16 3.03 12.12
N THR A 230 -22.81 1.92 12.78
CA THR A 230 -22.89 1.82 14.26
C THR A 230 -21.53 2.09 14.95
N ARG A 231 -20.40 1.84 14.27
CA ARG A 231 -19.05 2.18 14.78
C ARG A 231 -18.76 3.67 14.73
N SER A 232 -19.54 4.43 13.96
CA SER A 232 -19.47 5.90 13.93
C SER A 232 -19.72 6.53 15.31
N GLN A 233 -20.37 5.81 16.24
CA GLN A 233 -20.77 6.39 17.52
C GLN A 233 -20.17 5.74 18.78
N THR A 234 -19.48 4.59 18.72
CA THR A 234 -19.12 3.89 19.98
C THR A 234 -17.76 3.20 20.05
N ARG A 235 -16.84 3.38 19.09
CA ARG A 235 -15.42 3.02 19.29
C ARG A 235 -14.52 4.25 19.22
N SER A 236 -14.22 4.76 20.40
CA SER A 236 -12.95 5.39 20.80
C SER A 236 -11.81 5.25 19.76
N ARG A 237 -11.80 6.22 18.84
CA ARG A 237 -10.68 6.89 18.18
C ARG A 237 -9.60 5.99 17.58
N ASP A 238 -9.81 5.62 16.33
CA ASP A 238 -8.69 5.37 15.42
C ASP A 238 -7.81 6.65 15.41
N PRO A 239 -6.50 6.56 15.73
CA PRO A 239 -5.61 7.71 15.79
C PRO A 239 -5.55 8.51 14.48
N LEU A 240 -5.87 7.85 13.37
CA LEU A 240 -5.83 8.39 12.01
C LEU A 240 -7.17 9.03 11.60
N GLU A 241 -8.24 8.77 12.35
CA GLU A 241 -9.60 9.25 12.06
C GLU A 241 -9.68 10.78 12.19
N GLY A 242 -10.16 11.46 11.15
CA GLY A 242 -10.23 12.93 11.06
C GLY A 242 -8.93 13.62 10.65
N LEU A 243 -7.89 12.88 10.26
CA LEU A 243 -6.79 13.45 9.49
C LEU A 243 -7.28 13.66 8.06
N ASN A 244 -7.73 14.88 7.74
CA ASN A 244 -7.95 15.34 6.35
C ASN A 244 -6.60 15.51 5.61
N MET A 245 -5.72 14.50 5.68
CA MET A 245 -4.48 14.39 4.94
C MET A 245 -4.06 12.91 4.78
N ARG A 246 -3.57 12.55 3.59
CA ARG A 246 -2.90 11.27 3.32
C ARG A 246 -1.61 11.18 4.15
N LEU A 247 -1.50 10.16 5.00
CA LEU A 247 -0.30 9.86 5.80
C LEU A 247 0.80 9.28 4.91
N THR A 248 1.49 10.16 4.19
CA THR A 248 2.65 9.78 3.39
C THR A 248 3.79 9.29 4.29
N TYR A 249 4.65 8.42 3.79
CA TYR A 249 5.85 7.91 4.50
C TYR A 249 6.72 9.03 5.13
N ARG A 250 6.83 10.19 4.47
CA ARG A 250 7.51 11.40 5.02
C ARG A 250 6.88 11.94 6.31
N THR A 251 5.56 11.85 6.44
CA THR A 251 4.82 12.31 7.61
C THR A 251 5.09 11.38 8.79
N VAL A 252 5.03 10.07 8.53
CA VAL A 252 5.35 9.04 9.53
C VAL A 252 6.78 9.23 10.05
N ARG A 253 7.76 9.43 9.16
CA ARG A 253 9.15 9.68 9.57
C ARG A 253 9.34 10.94 10.42
N VAL A 254 8.63 12.02 10.11
CA VAL A 254 8.69 13.25 10.94
C VAL A 254 8.14 13.00 12.33
N LEU A 255 7.03 12.26 12.45
CA LEU A 255 6.45 11.91 13.75
C LEU A 255 7.39 11.00 14.56
N MET A 256 8.02 10.01 13.92
CA MET A 256 9.00 9.13 14.57
C MET A 256 10.20 9.91 15.13
N VAL A 257 10.75 10.86 14.36
CA VAL A 257 11.91 11.65 14.80
C VAL A 257 11.59 12.53 16.00
N ILE A 258 10.38 13.12 16.04
CA ILE A 258 9.90 13.90 17.18
C ILE A 258 9.61 13.00 18.39
N ALA A 259 9.15 11.76 18.18
CA ALA A 259 8.97 10.78 19.24
C ALA A 259 10.30 10.38 19.89
N GLU A 260 11.35 10.17 19.07
CA GLU A 260 12.69 9.80 19.53
C GLU A 260 13.45 10.98 20.16
N HIS A 261 13.18 12.21 19.70
CA HIS A 261 13.86 13.42 20.17
C HIS A 261 12.84 14.53 20.50
N PRO A 262 12.10 14.43 21.63
CA PRO A 262 11.17 15.48 22.06
C PRO A 262 11.91 16.79 22.31
N GLY A 263 11.38 17.89 21.80
CA GLY A 263 12.00 19.22 21.89
C GLY A 263 12.95 19.55 20.73
N ALA A 264 13.07 18.69 19.73
CA ALA A 264 13.91 18.94 18.56
C ALA A 264 13.47 20.19 17.78
N SER A 265 14.45 20.92 17.25
CA SER A 265 14.26 22.06 16.36
C SER A 265 13.89 21.64 14.94
N ASN A 266 13.37 22.58 14.14
CA ASN A 266 13.05 22.33 12.73
C ASN A 266 14.26 21.73 11.97
N ARG A 267 15.48 22.17 12.31
CA ARG A 267 16.71 21.73 11.67
C ARG A 267 17.03 20.27 12.00
N GLU A 268 16.91 19.91 13.27
CA GLU A 268 17.16 18.54 13.77
C GLU A 268 16.09 17.56 13.25
N ILE A 269 14.82 17.98 13.23
CA ILE A 269 13.74 17.15 12.69
C ILE A 269 13.92 16.96 11.18
N ALA A 270 14.30 18.00 10.43
CA ALA A 270 14.62 17.91 9.01
C ALA A 270 15.76 16.92 8.73
N GLU A 271 16.85 17.01 9.49
CA GLU A 271 17.99 16.09 9.39
C GLU A 271 17.57 14.65 9.73
N GLY A 272 16.90 14.43 10.86
CA GLY A 272 16.44 13.11 11.29
C GLY A 272 15.38 12.47 10.40
N SER A 273 14.54 13.28 9.73
CA SER A 273 13.47 12.81 8.83
C SER A 273 13.89 12.76 7.35
N GLY A 274 15.12 13.16 7.02
CA GLY A 274 15.63 13.18 5.66
C GLY A 274 14.96 14.23 4.75
N ILE A 275 14.40 15.29 5.33
CA ILE A 275 13.78 16.41 4.60
C ILE A 275 14.83 17.53 4.48
N ILE A 276 15.37 17.72 3.27
CA ILE A 276 16.52 18.61 3.04
C ILE A 276 16.14 20.10 3.15
N ASP A 277 14.91 20.47 2.76
CA ASP A 277 14.47 21.86 2.68
C ASP A 277 13.82 22.34 4.00
N GLN A 278 14.43 23.35 4.62
CA GLN A 278 13.97 23.95 5.89
C GLN A 278 12.62 24.67 5.76
N GLY A 279 12.23 25.10 4.55
CA GLY A 279 10.91 25.65 4.28
C GLY A 279 9.83 24.57 4.23
N GLN A 280 10.15 23.39 3.68
CA GLN A 280 9.25 22.24 3.61
C GLN A 280 9.02 21.61 4.97
N ILE A 281 10.06 21.48 5.81
CA ILE A 281 9.87 20.98 7.18
C ILE A 281 8.99 21.95 7.99
N SER A 282 9.20 23.26 7.85
CA SER A 282 8.41 24.27 8.56
C SER A 282 6.94 24.24 8.12
N LYS A 283 6.67 24.10 6.81
CA LYS A 283 5.29 23.94 6.28
C LYS A 283 4.63 22.65 6.76
N LEU A 284 5.38 21.55 6.81
CA LEU A 284 4.88 20.26 7.27
C LEU A 284 4.58 20.28 8.77
N LEU A 285 5.50 20.77 9.60
CA LEU A 285 5.31 20.90 11.05
C LEU A 285 4.13 21.81 11.38
N ASN A 286 3.97 22.93 10.69
CA ASN A 286 2.79 23.79 10.83
C ASN A 286 1.50 23.08 10.45
N ARG A 287 1.50 22.27 9.39
CA ARG A 287 0.33 21.48 8.98
C ARG A 287 0.01 20.38 10.01
N LEU A 288 1.01 19.69 10.54
CA LEU A 288 0.86 18.69 11.59
C LEU A 288 0.37 19.32 12.91
N GLY A 289 0.82 20.54 13.20
CA GLY A 289 0.31 21.33 14.33
C GLY A 289 -1.17 21.69 14.18
N ARG A 290 -1.60 22.12 12.99
CA ARG A 290 -3.04 22.36 12.70
C ARG A 290 -3.90 21.11 12.83
N LEU A 291 -3.32 19.93 12.61
CA LEU A 291 -4.00 18.63 12.78
C LEU A 291 -3.87 18.08 14.22
N ASN A 292 -3.30 18.88 15.12
CA ASN A 292 -3.07 18.54 16.52
C ASN A 292 -2.25 17.25 16.70
N LEU A 293 -1.27 17.00 15.84
CA LEU A 293 -0.34 15.87 15.93
C LEU A 293 0.99 16.24 16.58
N VAL A 294 1.41 17.49 16.43
CA VAL A 294 2.65 18.01 17.03
C VAL A 294 2.38 19.38 17.62
N GLU A 295 3.12 19.76 18.64
CA GLU A 295 3.03 21.09 19.25
C GLU A 295 4.42 21.66 19.48
N ASN A 296 4.55 22.98 19.36
CA ASN A 296 5.80 23.68 19.63
C ASN A 296 5.74 24.27 21.04
N ARG A 297 6.64 23.82 21.91
CA ARG A 297 6.75 24.26 23.31
C ARG A 297 7.98 25.14 23.57
N GLY A 298 8.63 25.65 22.52
CA GLY A 298 9.71 26.62 22.67
C GLY A 298 9.21 27.87 23.38
N GLU A 299 10.03 28.44 24.27
CA GLU A 299 9.67 29.62 25.06
C GLU A 299 9.26 30.80 24.17
N GLY A 300 8.00 31.22 24.31
CA GLY A 300 7.51 32.54 23.91
C GLY A 300 7.32 32.76 22.40
N GLN A 301 6.14 33.28 22.03
CA GLN A 301 5.90 33.86 20.70
C GLN A 301 6.67 35.19 20.51
N GLU A 302 7.97 35.21 20.78
CA GLU A 302 8.87 36.30 20.39
C GLU A 302 9.61 35.91 19.11
N LYS A 303 9.65 36.83 18.13
CA LYS A 303 10.27 36.59 16.82
C LYS A 303 11.76 36.25 16.98
N GLY A 304 12.09 34.96 16.90
CA GLY A 304 13.48 34.48 16.84
C GLY A 304 13.84 33.35 17.81
N ALA A 305 12.94 32.94 18.71
CA ALA A 305 13.18 31.80 19.60
C ALA A 305 13.27 30.46 18.84
N ALA A 306 14.11 29.54 19.33
CA ALA A 306 14.28 28.23 18.72
C ALA A 306 13.03 27.37 18.94
N ASN A 307 12.46 26.82 17.86
CA ASN A 307 11.32 25.91 17.95
C ASN A 307 11.71 24.64 18.71
N ALA A 308 10.80 24.11 19.53
CA ALA A 308 10.97 22.85 20.25
C ALA A 308 9.72 21.98 20.12
N TRP A 309 9.72 21.04 19.18
CA TRP A 309 8.52 20.26 18.84
C TRP A 309 8.37 19.01 19.68
N HIS A 310 7.13 18.74 20.07
CA HIS A 310 6.73 17.57 20.84
C HIS A 310 5.54 16.90 20.14
N LEU A 311 5.41 15.58 20.28
CA LEU A 311 4.18 14.89 19.88
C LEU A 311 3.07 15.23 20.87
N THR A 312 1.88 15.50 20.35
CA THR A 312 0.67 15.54 21.18
C THR A 312 0.25 14.10 21.53
N ALA A 313 -0.71 13.93 22.44
CA ALA A 313 -1.28 12.61 22.73
C ALA A 313 -1.81 11.91 21.47
N ARG A 314 -2.38 12.67 20.53
CA ARG A 314 -2.86 12.16 19.23
C ARG A 314 -1.70 11.81 18.30
N GLY A 315 -0.67 12.66 18.20
CA GLY A 315 0.53 12.37 17.40
C GLY A 315 1.27 11.11 17.85
N ALA A 316 1.38 10.88 19.15
CA ALA A 316 2.01 9.70 19.73
C ALA A 316 1.19 8.42 19.50
N GLN A 317 -0.12 8.51 19.30
CA GLN A 317 -0.96 7.38 18.91
C GLN A 317 -0.77 7.05 17.42
N VAL A 318 -0.72 8.08 16.56
CA VAL A 318 -0.48 7.94 15.11
C VAL A 318 0.90 7.35 14.83
N GLU A 319 1.94 7.83 15.51
CA GLU A 319 3.31 7.31 15.36
C GLU A 319 3.38 5.82 15.72
N ARG A 320 2.82 5.43 16.89
CA ARG A 320 2.79 4.02 17.32
C ARG A 320 2.03 3.10 16.38
N ALA A 321 0.95 3.59 15.75
CA ALA A 321 0.16 2.84 14.80
C ALA A 321 0.86 2.65 13.44
N THR A 322 1.81 3.54 13.08
CA THR A 322 2.46 3.57 11.75
C THR A 322 3.94 3.21 11.78
N ARG A 323 4.50 2.91 12.96
CA ARG A 323 5.89 2.49 13.12
C ARG A 323 6.10 1.10 12.47
N PRO A 324 7.00 0.97 11.48
CA PRO A 324 7.33 -0.34 10.93
C PRO A 324 7.98 -1.22 12.02
N ARG A 325 7.51 -2.46 12.15
CA ARG A 325 8.10 -3.49 13.03
C ARG A 325 9.27 -4.18 12.35
#